data_AF-A0A7V3JNT5-F1
#
_entry.id   AF-A0A7V3JNT5-F1
#
_cell.length_a   1.000
_cell.length_b   1.000
_cell.length_c   1.000
_cell.angle_alpha   90.00
_cell.angle_beta   90.00
_cell.angle_gamma   90.00
#
_symmetry.space_group_name_H-M   'P 1'
#
loop_
_entity.id
_entity.type
_entity.pdbx_description
1 polymer ?
#
loop_
_entity_poly.entity_id
_entity_poly.type
_entity_poly.pdbx_seq_one_letter_code
_entity_poly.pdbx_strand_id
1 'polypeptide(L)' 'MESHWLDVEQRSDGAVLVRMHSRDQGGQPLPDAVFTFRRGDPQYEYWYAKCQQQKAAEPRQR' A
#
# COMPACT_ATOMS: atom_id res chain seq x y z
N MET A 1 10.29 11.67 5.91
CA MET A 1 10.86 10.34 5.60
C MET A 1 9.80 9.57 4.83
N GLU A 2 9.83 9.65 3.51
CA GLU A 2 8.94 8.88 2.65
C GLU A 2 9.36 7.41 2.72
N SER A 3 8.45 6.57 3.17
CA SER A 3 8.71 5.16 3.40
C SER A 3 8.56 4.40 2.09
N HIS A 4 9.61 4.39 1.25
CA HIS A 4 9.67 3.67 -0.04
C HIS A 4 9.53 2.13 0.06
N TRP A 5 9.26 1.59 1.25
CA TRP A 5 9.10 0.16 1.50
C TRP A 5 7.62 -0.27 1.52
N LEU A 6 6.69 0.65 1.24
CA LEU A 6 5.25 0.42 1.35
C LEU A 6 4.50 1.17 0.25
N ASP A 7 3.66 0.44 -0.48
CA ASP A 7 2.72 0.97 -1.46
C ASP A 7 1.29 0.60 -1.07
N VAL A 8 0.34 1.53 -1.22
CA VAL A 8 -1.06 1.31 -0.85
C VAL A 8 -2.00 1.81 -1.95
N GLU A 9 -2.74 0.88 -2.55
CA GLU A 9 -3.66 1.14 -3.66
C GLU A 9 -5.10 0.79 -3.27
N GLN A 10 -6.05 1.66 -3.65
CA GLN A 10 -7.46 1.30 -3.66
C GLN A 10 -7.86 0.84 -5.06
N ARG A 11 -8.39 -0.38 -5.14
CA ARG A 11 -8.86 -0.98 -6.40
C ARG A 11 -10.31 -0.58 -6.68
N SER A 12 -10.72 -0.72 -7.95
CA SER A 12 -12.07 -0.37 -8.41
C SER A 12 -13.19 -1.22 -7.79
N ASP A 13 -12.87 -2.41 -7.27
CA ASP A 13 -13.81 -3.29 -6.56
C ASP A 13 -14.00 -2.90 -5.08
N GLY A 14 -13.32 -1.83 -4.63
CA GLY A 14 -13.37 -1.35 -3.25
C GLY A 14 -12.40 -2.04 -2.30
N ALA A 15 -11.56 -2.98 -2.77
CA ALA A 15 -10.50 -3.54 -1.96
C ALA A 15 -9.32 -2.57 -1.82
N VAL A 16 -8.63 -2.61 -0.67
CA VAL A 16 -7.36 -1.92 -0.45
C VAL A 16 -6.24 -2.94 -0.49
N LEU A 17 -5.30 -2.75 -1.41
CA LEU A 17 -4.10 -3.56 -1.57
C LEU A 17 -2.93 -2.85 -0.90
N VAL A 18 -2.24 -3.55 -0.02
CA VAL A 18 -1.05 -3.07 0.69
C VAL A 18 0.12 -3.95 0.26
N ARG A 19 1.11 -3.35 -0.40
CA ARG A 19 2.34 -4.02 -0.82
C ARG A 19 3.50 -3.54 0.04
N MET A 20 4.13 -4.47 0.74
CA MET A 20 5.36 -4.22 1.47
C MET A 20 6.54 -4.72 0.66
N HIS A 21 7.42 -3.79 0.27
CA HIS A 21 8.62 -4.12 -0.48
C HIS A 21 9.62 -4.82 0.43
N SER A 22 10.02 -6.03 0.05
CA SER A 22 11.07 -6.73 0.77
C SER A 22 12.44 -6.19 0.35
N ARG A 23 13.40 -6.22 1.27
CA ARG A 23 14.80 -5.92 0.94
C ARG A 23 15.50 -7.23 0.56
N ASP A 24 16.41 -7.16 -0.40
CA ASP A 24 17.27 -8.29 -0.75
C ASP A 24 17.99 -8.82 0.49
N GLN A 25 18.03 -10.15 0.64
CA GLN A 25 18.80 -10.81 1.67
C GLN A 25 19.98 -11.54 1.02
N GLY A 26 21.19 -11.02 1.21
CA GLY A 26 22.40 -11.65 0.65
C GLY A 26 22.46 -11.69 -0.89
N GLY A 27 21.85 -10.71 -1.56
CA GLY A 27 21.80 -10.64 -3.03
C GLY A 27 20.70 -11.49 -3.67
N GLN A 28 19.79 -12.06 -2.87
CA GLN A 28 18.59 -12.73 -3.36
C GLN A 28 17.37 -11.81 -3.16
N PRO A 29 16.64 -11.46 -4.23
CA PRO A 29 15.40 -10.69 -4.12
C PRO A 29 14.33 -11.54 -3.45
N LEU A 30 13.80 -11.02 -2.35
CA LEU A 30 12.68 -11.62 -1.66
C LEU A 30 11.36 -11.10 -2.26
N PRO A 31 10.32 -11.94 -2.32
CA PRO A 31 9.02 -11.48 -2.81
C PRO A 31 8.43 -10.45 -1.84
N ASP A 32 7.72 -9.47 -2.41
CA ASP A 32 6.94 -8.52 -1.65
C ASP A 32 5.79 -9.21 -0.92
N ALA A 33 5.51 -8.74 0.30
CA ALA A 33 4.32 -9.18 1.03
C ALA A 33 3.12 -8.34 0.59
N VAL A 34 2.06 -9.00 0.13
CA VAL A 34 0.85 -8.35 -0.36
C VAL A 34 -0.34 -8.74 0.51
N PHE A 35 -1.03 -7.74 1.05
CA PHE A 35 -2.25 -7.91 1.83
C PHE A 35 -3.41 -7.23 1.12
N THR A 36 -4.59 -7.85 1.17
CA THR A 36 -5.82 -7.27 0.63
C THR A 36 -6.84 -7.15 1.74
N PHE A 37 -7.38 -5.95 1.91
CA PHE A 37 -8.41 -5.65 2.90
C PHE A 37 -9.69 -5.22 2.20
N ARG A 38 -10.83 -5.66 2.72
CA ARG A 38 -12.17 -5.28 2.28
C ARG A 38 -12.93 -4.65 3.43
N ARG A 39 -13.97 -3.89 3.10
CA ARG A 39 -14.85 -3.28 4.10
C ARG A 39 -15.42 -4.36 5.01
N GLY A 40 -15.18 -4.23 6.32
CA GLY A 40 -15.51 -5.23 7.34
C GLY A 40 -14.28 -5.90 7.96
N ASP A 41 -13.11 -5.87 7.29
CA ASP A 41 -11.88 -6.35 7.90
C ASP A 41 -11.44 -5.40 9.04
N PRO A 42 -10.89 -5.94 10.15
CA PRO A 42 -10.49 -5.14 11.32
C PRO A 42 -9.50 -4.00 11.05
N GLN A 43 -8.84 -3.99 9.89
CA GLN A 43 -7.83 -2.99 9.52
C GLN A 43 -8.15 -2.22 8.23
N TYR A 44 -9.30 -2.47 7.60
CA TYR A 44 -9.64 -1.84 6.32
C TYR A 44 -9.64 -0.32 6.40
N GLU A 45 -10.33 0.26 7.37
CA GLU A 45 -10.50 1.72 7.47
C GLU A 45 -9.16 2.45 7.67
N TYR A 46 -8.24 1.84 8.41
CA TYR A 46 -6.89 2.37 8.59
C TYR A 46 -6.14 2.46 7.25
N TRP A 47 -6.11 1.35 6.50
CA TRP A 47 -5.39 1.30 5.22
C TRP A 47 -6.06 2.14 4.14
N TYR A 48 -7.40 2.18 4.14
CA TYR A 48 -8.17 3.06 3.27
C TYR A 48 -7.82 4.53 3.50
N ALA A 49 -7.84 5.00 4.75
CA ALA A 49 -7.46 6.38 5.09
C ALA A 49 -6.01 6.70 4.69
N LYS A 50 -5.09 5.75 4.83
CA LYS A 50 -3.69 5.91 4.41
C LYS A 50 -3.52 6.00 2.90
N CYS A 51 -4.35 5.27 2.14
CA CYS A 51 -4.38 5.34 0.68
C CYS A 51 -4.86 6.73 0.21
N GLN A 52 -5.92 7.27 0.84
CA GLN A 52 -6.43 8.61 0.50
C GLN A 52 -5.42 9.72 0.80
N GLN A 53 -4.65 9.59 1.88
CA GLN A 53 -3.57 10.53 2.22
C GLN A 53 -2.45 10.54 1.18
N GLN A 54 -2.06 9.38 0.65
CA GLN A 54 -1.06 9.30 -0.43
C GLN A 54 -1.56 9.97 -1.71
N LYS A 55 -2.80 9.67 -2.11
CA LYS A 55 -3.44 10.32 -3.27
C LYS A 55 -3.57 11.85 -3.14
N ALA A 56 -3.76 12.35 -1.91
CA ALA A 56 -3.82 13.78 -1.64
C ALA A 56 -2.42 14.44 -1.61
N ALA A 57 -1.38 13.67 -1.28
CA ALA A 57 0.01 14.13 -1.19
C ALA A 57 0.74 14.10 -2.55
N GLU A 58 0.18 13.45 -3.58
CA GLU A 58 0.61 13.58 -4.97
C GLU A 58 -0.13 14.76 -5.66
N PRO A 59 0.41 16.00 -5.67
CA PRO A 59 -0.14 17.05 -6.49
C PRO A 59 0.09 16.69 -7.97
N ARG A 60 -1.00 16.62 -8.73
CA ARG A 60 -1.08 16.59 -10.19
C ARG A 60 0.21 17.06 -10.87
N GLN A 61 1.03 16.13 -11.36
CA GLN A 61 1.90 16.43 -12.49
C GLN A 61 0.98 16.56 -13.71
N ARG A 62 0.68 17.81 -14.07
CA ARG A 62 0.14 18.23 -15.36
C ARG A 62 1.26 18.74 -16.23
#